data_AF-H6L8P5-F1
#
_entry.id   AF-H6L8P5-F1
#
_cell.length_a   1.000
_cell.length_b   1.000
_cell.length_c   1.000
_cell.angle_alpha   90.00
_cell.angle_beta   90.00
_cell.angle_gamma   90.00
#
_symmetry.space_group_name_H-M   'P 1'
#
loop_
_entity.id
_entity.type
_entity.pdbx_description
1 polymer ?
#
loop_
_entity_poly.entity_id
_entity_poly.type
_entity_poly.pdbx_seq_one_letter_code
_entity_poly.pdbx_strand_id
1 'polypeptide(L)'
;MFQNPDWAALSNFFYSSTKGSFKKMYQLATDHLSKLRIKAATDPDIQDILTFFEPFYFAFLQQYERSIDGRTAYHAKTAEFKELLEEVTGPLLRRWAAEIQISYDNQSRQYKSFFPQGRGVFQNNSLEVRIQLVKTLGRNLLQDPQLATLGTTVASYGQQLEDLRNEQQGLEYHYSNNSTLLEQQREELSLGLFACFARLEFHYYRDINQVADFYELKYLRRNNNGSSEESTEEEDYGLFEIDLAAESRSLQLEGLLRGGENIRITHLEGEPIKYYSAANATDSPAQIYELQPNQSVSLQLPAGHRLLFFDNPASQMAKIELELM
;
A
#
# COMPACT_ATOMS: atom_id res chain seq x y z
N MET A 1 25.71 9.29 -18.80
CA MET A 1 25.57 10.71 -18.42
C MET A 1 26.58 10.97 -17.32
N PHE A 2 27.32 12.07 -17.41
CA PHE A 2 28.59 12.33 -16.72
C PHE A 2 28.52 12.18 -15.19
N GLN A 3 28.99 11.05 -14.65
CA GLN A 3 29.43 10.97 -13.26
C GLN A 3 30.86 11.51 -13.20
N ASN A 4 31.02 12.77 -12.80
CA ASN A 4 32.27 13.23 -12.21
C ASN A 4 32.13 12.99 -10.69
N PRO A 5 32.72 11.92 -10.12
CA PRO A 5 32.36 11.40 -8.80
C PRO A 5 32.80 12.28 -7.62
N ASP A 6 33.57 13.35 -7.84
CA ASP A 6 34.24 14.10 -6.77
C ASP A 6 33.62 15.46 -6.41
N TRP A 7 32.54 15.89 -7.05
CA TRP A 7 31.83 17.11 -6.64
C TRP A 7 30.45 16.80 -6.09
N ALA A 8 30.37 16.68 -4.75
CA ALA A 8 29.15 16.41 -4.01
C ALA A 8 27.98 17.38 -4.35
N ALA A 9 28.30 18.60 -4.81
CA ALA A 9 27.30 19.60 -5.20
C ALA A 9 26.51 19.23 -6.48
N LEU A 10 27.03 18.32 -7.32
CA LEU A 10 26.34 17.83 -8.51
C LEU A 10 25.54 16.54 -8.24
N SER A 11 25.58 16.03 -7.02
CA SER A 11 24.83 14.83 -6.64
C SER A 11 23.36 15.18 -6.44
N ASN A 12 22.47 14.42 -7.08
CA ASN A 12 21.04 14.49 -6.78
C ASN A 12 20.80 13.91 -5.38
N PHE A 13 20.79 14.78 -4.37
CA PHE A 13 20.63 14.35 -2.98
C PHE A 13 19.23 13.77 -2.73
N PHE A 14 18.19 14.23 -3.44
CA PHE A 14 16.84 13.64 -3.40
C PHE A 14 16.85 12.17 -3.80
N TYR A 15 17.59 11.82 -4.87
CA TYR A 15 17.73 10.42 -5.30
C TYR A 15 18.29 9.55 -4.18
N SER A 16 19.39 10.01 -3.55
CA SER A 16 20.10 9.26 -2.53
C SER A 16 19.37 9.21 -1.18
N SER A 17 18.65 10.27 -0.81
CA SER A 17 17.99 10.39 0.49
C SER A 17 16.69 9.62 0.59
N THR A 18 16.03 9.35 -0.55
CA THR A 18 14.78 8.59 -0.61
C THR A 18 14.96 7.21 -1.24
N LYS A 19 16.20 6.77 -1.50
CA LYS A 19 16.46 5.46 -2.10
C LYS A 19 15.92 4.36 -1.20
N GLY A 20 15.19 3.41 -1.78
CA GLY A 20 14.58 2.30 -1.05
C GLY A 20 13.34 2.66 -0.23
N SER A 21 12.87 3.91 -0.28
CA SER A 21 11.66 4.32 0.43
C SER A 21 10.74 5.16 -0.44
N PHE A 22 9.70 4.51 -0.97
CA PHE A 22 8.67 5.18 -1.78
C PHE A 22 7.81 6.11 -0.94
N LYS A 23 7.50 5.71 0.31
CA LYS A 23 6.77 6.53 1.27
C LYS A 23 7.50 7.84 1.55
N LYS A 24 8.81 7.78 1.76
CA LYS A 24 9.63 8.97 2.00
C LYS A 24 9.69 9.90 0.80
N MET A 25 9.80 9.34 -0.42
CA MET A 25 9.71 10.14 -1.64
C MET A 25 8.34 10.81 -1.77
N TYR A 26 7.26 10.05 -1.55
CA TYR A 26 5.89 10.57 -1.59
C TYR A 26 5.70 11.74 -0.62
N GLN A 27 6.07 11.57 0.66
CA GLN A 27 5.92 12.61 1.69
C GLN A 27 6.70 13.89 1.32
N LEU A 28 7.96 13.73 0.90
CA LEU A 28 8.81 14.85 0.51
C LEU A 28 8.26 15.62 -0.69
N ALA A 29 7.83 14.90 -1.73
CA ALA A 29 7.34 15.51 -2.95
C ALA A 29 5.95 16.16 -2.76
N THR A 30 5.10 15.58 -1.91
CA THR A 30 3.77 16.13 -1.57
C THR A 30 3.89 17.44 -0.80
N ASP A 31 4.78 17.48 0.19
CA ASP A 31 5.10 18.71 0.93
C ASP A 31 5.65 19.79 -0.02
N HIS A 32 6.62 19.43 -0.85
CA HIS A 32 7.20 20.34 -1.84
C HIS A 32 6.15 20.92 -2.81
N LEU A 33 5.28 20.08 -3.36
CA LEU A 33 4.20 20.50 -4.25
C LEU A 33 3.27 21.50 -3.56
N SER A 34 2.90 21.22 -2.30
CA SER A 34 2.02 22.07 -1.51
C SER A 34 2.63 23.46 -1.29
N LYS A 35 3.92 23.51 -0.95
CA LYS A 35 4.68 24.75 -0.77
C LYS A 35 4.81 25.55 -2.08
N LEU A 36 5.07 24.88 -3.21
CA LEU A 36 5.07 25.51 -4.54
C LEU A 36 3.69 26.13 -4.86
N ARG A 37 2.60 25.40 -4.66
CA ARG A 37 1.22 25.89 -4.92
C ARG A 37 0.88 27.13 -4.11
N ILE A 38 1.24 27.15 -2.82
CA ILE A 38 1.00 28.31 -1.95
C ILE A 38 1.74 29.53 -2.47
N LYS A 39 3.03 29.38 -2.82
CA LYS A 39 3.88 30.51 -3.24
C LYS A 39 3.57 30.99 -4.67
N ALA A 40 3.19 30.07 -5.56
CA ALA A 40 2.80 30.37 -6.93
C ALA A 40 1.59 31.33 -7.03
N ALA A 41 0.72 31.38 -6.01
CA ALA A 41 -0.40 32.31 -5.96
C ALA A 41 0.02 33.79 -5.94
N THR A 42 1.24 34.07 -5.50
CA THR A 42 1.78 35.44 -5.35
C THR A 42 3.03 35.69 -6.19
N ASP A 43 3.61 34.65 -6.79
CA ASP A 43 4.87 34.72 -7.51
C ASP A 43 4.80 33.96 -8.86
N PRO A 44 4.78 34.68 -10.00
CA PRO A 44 4.72 34.09 -11.33
C PRO A 44 5.91 33.17 -11.67
N ASP A 45 7.11 33.44 -11.16
CA ASP A 45 8.28 32.60 -11.44
C ASP A 45 8.15 31.25 -10.72
N ILE A 46 7.55 31.24 -9.52
CA ILE A 46 7.24 30.01 -8.80
C ILE A 46 6.12 29.23 -9.49
N GLN A 47 5.15 29.90 -10.12
CA GLN A 47 4.12 29.24 -10.93
C GLN A 47 4.75 28.46 -12.11
N ASP A 48 5.79 28.99 -12.75
CA ASP A 48 6.52 28.27 -13.80
C ASP A 48 7.26 27.03 -13.28
N ILE A 49 7.81 27.10 -12.05
CA ILE A 49 8.43 25.95 -11.38
C ILE A 49 7.38 24.88 -11.05
N LEU A 50 6.22 25.30 -10.56
CA LEU A 50 5.09 24.41 -10.27
C LEU A 50 4.62 23.67 -11.52
N THR A 51 4.36 24.39 -12.61
CA THR A 51 3.90 23.79 -13.88
C THR A 51 4.94 22.84 -14.47
N PHE A 52 6.24 23.08 -14.25
CA PHE A 52 7.29 22.14 -14.61
C PHE A 52 7.30 20.87 -13.73
N PHE A 53 7.06 21.00 -12.42
CA PHE A 53 7.16 19.92 -11.46
C PHE A 53 5.98 18.93 -11.50
N GLU A 54 4.76 19.46 -11.67
CA GLU A 54 3.51 18.70 -11.58
C GLU A 54 3.49 17.39 -12.39
N PRO A 55 3.96 17.33 -13.66
CA PRO A 55 3.97 16.09 -14.42
C PRO A 55 4.77 14.96 -13.78
N PHE A 56 5.91 15.27 -13.15
CA PHE A 56 6.76 14.28 -12.48
C PHE A 56 6.08 13.74 -11.22
N TYR A 57 5.48 14.64 -10.43
CA TYR A 57 4.76 14.26 -9.22
C TYR A 57 3.56 13.36 -9.55
N PHE A 58 2.72 13.75 -10.50
CA PHE A 58 1.51 12.99 -10.84
C PHE A 58 1.82 11.64 -11.49
N ALA A 59 2.90 11.53 -12.28
CA ALA A 59 3.33 10.25 -12.85
C ALA A 59 3.79 9.27 -11.76
N PHE A 60 4.55 9.74 -10.78
CA PHE A 60 4.94 8.95 -9.61
C PHE A 60 3.73 8.56 -8.75
N LEU A 61 2.87 9.53 -8.44
CA LEU A 61 1.69 9.33 -7.61
C LEU A 61 0.78 8.24 -8.18
N GLN A 62 0.47 8.30 -9.47
CA GLN A 62 -0.33 7.28 -10.15
C GLN A 62 0.28 5.88 -10.01
N GLN A 63 1.59 5.77 -10.07
CA GLN A 63 2.28 4.48 -9.97
C GLN A 63 2.36 3.98 -8.52
N TYR A 64 2.45 4.92 -7.56
CA TYR A 64 2.43 4.66 -6.13
C TYR A 64 1.05 4.14 -5.69
N GLU A 65 -0.03 4.76 -6.16
CA GLU A 65 -1.42 4.30 -5.97
C GLU A 65 -1.62 2.84 -6.41
N ARG A 66 -1.17 2.51 -7.63
CA ARG A 66 -1.24 1.13 -8.15
C ARG A 66 -0.47 0.14 -7.30
N SER A 67 0.59 0.58 -6.62
CA SER A 67 1.38 -0.27 -5.73
C SER A 67 0.63 -0.60 -4.45
N ILE A 68 -0.06 0.39 -3.88
CA ILE A 68 -0.91 0.21 -2.71
C ILE A 68 -2.06 -0.73 -3.06
N ASP A 69 -2.79 -0.47 -4.15
CA ASP A 69 -3.86 -1.34 -4.63
C ASP A 69 -3.41 -2.79 -4.83
N GLY A 70 -2.29 -2.97 -5.52
CA GLY A 70 -1.74 -4.29 -5.83
C GLY A 70 -1.39 -5.06 -4.55
N ARG A 71 -0.80 -4.37 -3.56
CA ARG A 71 -0.49 -4.95 -2.25
C ARG A 71 -1.75 -5.32 -1.48
N THR A 72 -2.74 -4.44 -1.41
CA THR A 72 -4.02 -4.71 -0.73
C THR A 72 -4.75 -5.89 -1.36
N ALA A 73 -4.84 -5.92 -2.69
CA ALA A 73 -5.44 -7.04 -3.42
C ALA A 73 -4.68 -8.36 -3.17
N TYR A 74 -3.35 -8.33 -3.20
CA TYR A 74 -2.52 -9.51 -2.93
C TYR A 74 -2.72 -10.05 -1.50
N HIS A 75 -2.74 -9.17 -0.50
CA HIS A 75 -2.96 -9.58 0.89
C HIS A 75 -4.38 -10.10 1.12
N ALA A 76 -5.39 -9.45 0.56
CA ALA A 76 -6.78 -9.91 0.61
C ALA A 76 -6.92 -11.31 0.01
N LYS A 77 -6.34 -11.56 -1.17
CA LYS A 77 -6.35 -12.88 -1.80
C LYS A 77 -5.53 -13.92 -1.06
N THR A 78 -4.42 -13.53 -0.47
CA THR A 78 -3.62 -14.42 0.38
C THR A 78 -4.41 -14.84 1.63
N ALA A 79 -5.16 -13.93 2.24
CA ALA A 79 -6.02 -14.23 3.38
C ALA A 79 -7.16 -15.18 2.97
N GLU A 80 -7.90 -14.85 1.92
CA GLU A 80 -8.99 -15.68 1.38
C GLU A 80 -8.53 -17.11 1.06
N PHE A 81 -7.37 -17.25 0.40
CA PHE A 81 -6.77 -18.55 0.11
C PHE A 81 -6.40 -19.33 1.38
N LYS A 82 -5.76 -18.67 2.36
CA LYS A 82 -5.36 -19.33 3.61
C LYS A 82 -6.56 -19.80 4.41
N GLU A 83 -7.60 -18.97 4.54
CA GLU A 83 -8.84 -19.30 5.23
C GLU A 83 -9.52 -20.52 4.59
N LEU A 84 -9.69 -20.52 3.27
CA LEU A 84 -10.28 -21.65 2.56
C LEU A 84 -9.44 -22.92 2.70
N LEU A 85 -8.11 -22.80 2.61
CA LEU A 85 -7.22 -23.96 2.74
C LEU A 85 -7.28 -24.56 4.14
N GLU A 86 -7.31 -23.73 5.19
CA GLU A 86 -7.46 -24.18 6.56
C GLU A 86 -8.82 -24.84 6.79
N GLU A 87 -9.90 -24.28 6.24
CA GLU A 87 -11.24 -24.87 6.30
C GLU A 87 -11.28 -26.25 5.61
N VAL A 88 -10.74 -26.33 4.40
CA VAL A 88 -10.69 -27.55 3.60
C VAL A 88 -9.85 -28.63 4.28
N THR A 89 -8.64 -28.30 4.73
CA THR A 89 -7.68 -29.28 5.26
C THR A 89 -7.90 -29.62 6.74
N GLY A 90 -8.73 -28.84 7.43
CA GLY A 90 -9.11 -29.04 8.83
C GLY A 90 -10.53 -29.59 9.01
N PRO A 91 -11.54 -28.73 9.26
CA PRO A 91 -12.90 -29.16 9.57
C PRO A 91 -13.57 -29.94 8.43
N LEU A 92 -13.45 -29.50 7.17
CA LEU A 92 -14.12 -30.18 6.05
C LEU A 92 -13.52 -31.56 5.77
N LEU A 93 -12.19 -31.69 5.73
CA LEU A 93 -11.55 -33.00 5.58
C LEU A 93 -11.97 -34.00 6.67
N ARG A 94 -12.20 -33.54 7.91
CA ARG A 94 -12.73 -34.40 8.98
C ARG A 94 -14.17 -34.84 8.71
N ARG A 95 -15.02 -33.93 8.23
CA ARG A 95 -16.42 -34.25 7.85
C ARG A 95 -16.47 -35.22 6.68
N TRP A 96 -15.72 -34.96 5.61
CA TRP A 96 -15.64 -35.83 4.44
C TRP A 96 -15.14 -37.23 4.82
N ALA A 97 -14.12 -37.31 5.67
CA ALA A 97 -13.63 -38.59 6.17
C ALA A 97 -14.69 -39.37 6.96
N ALA A 98 -15.56 -38.70 7.72
CA ALA A 98 -16.67 -39.32 8.43
C ALA A 98 -17.78 -39.78 7.47
N GLU A 99 -18.10 -38.98 6.45
CA GLU A 99 -19.07 -39.36 5.42
C GLU A 99 -18.61 -40.59 4.63
N ILE A 100 -17.33 -40.65 4.25
CA ILE A 100 -16.75 -41.86 3.61
C ILE A 100 -16.87 -43.07 4.55
N GLN A 101 -16.73 -42.88 5.88
CA GLN A 101 -16.87 -43.95 6.86
C GLN A 101 -18.28 -44.53 6.99
N ILE A 102 -19.31 -43.77 6.58
CA ILE A 102 -20.70 -44.27 6.55
C ILE A 102 -20.82 -45.39 5.50
N SER A 103 -20.14 -45.25 4.35
CA SER A 103 -20.13 -46.25 3.28
C SER A 103 -19.07 -47.33 3.48
N TYR A 104 -17.90 -46.97 4.00
CA TYR A 104 -16.73 -47.84 4.08
C TYR A 104 -16.05 -47.77 5.44
N ASP A 105 -16.01 -48.90 6.16
CA ASP A 105 -15.29 -49.00 7.44
C ASP A 105 -13.84 -48.50 7.32
N ASN A 106 -13.32 -47.85 8.37
CA ASN A 106 -12.01 -47.21 8.33
C ASN A 106 -10.83 -48.19 8.15
N GLN A 107 -11.03 -49.49 8.42
CA GLN A 107 -10.04 -50.53 8.17
C GLN A 107 -10.13 -51.14 6.78
N SER A 108 -11.23 -50.87 6.05
CA SER A 108 -11.48 -51.41 4.72
C SER A 108 -10.44 -50.93 3.69
N ARG A 109 -10.26 -51.72 2.63
CA ARG A 109 -9.37 -51.34 1.52
C ARG A 109 -9.90 -50.13 0.77
N GLN A 110 -11.22 -50.01 0.65
CA GLN A 110 -11.92 -48.90 0.00
C GLN A 110 -11.67 -47.58 0.74
N TYR A 111 -11.81 -47.55 2.07
CA TYR A 111 -11.50 -46.34 2.83
C TYR A 111 -10.02 -45.95 2.68
N LYS A 112 -9.11 -46.94 2.79
CA LYS A 112 -7.68 -46.72 2.67
C LYS A 112 -7.24 -46.28 1.27
N SER A 113 -7.99 -46.59 0.20
CA SER A 113 -7.66 -46.10 -1.14
C SER A 113 -7.95 -44.61 -1.33
N PHE A 114 -8.86 -44.02 -0.56
CA PHE A 114 -9.07 -42.56 -0.54
C PHE A 114 -8.01 -41.82 0.29
N PHE A 115 -7.43 -42.48 1.31
CA PHE A 115 -6.41 -41.91 2.18
C PHE A 115 -5.18 -42.82 2.33
N PRO A 116 -4.42 -43.09 1.24
CA PRO A 116 -3.35 -44.08 1.25
C PRO A 116 -2.19 -43.73 2.18
N GLN A 117 -1.93 -42.44 2.38
CA GLN A 117 -0.92 -41.91 3.31
C GLN A 117 -1.56 -41.31 4.57
N GLY A 118 -2.82 -41.69 4.85
CA GLY A 118 -3.64 -41.05 5.88
C GLY A 118 -4.04 -39.61 5.50
N ARG A 119 -4.62 -38.91 6.48
CA ARG A 119 -5.15 -37.54 6.29
C ARG A 119 -4.15 -36.44 6.61
N GLY A 120 -3.08 -36.74 7.35
CA GLY A 120 -2.08 -35.74 7.77
C GLY A 120 -1.35 -35.07 6.60
N VAL A 121 -1.26 -35.75 5.45
CA VAL A 121 -0.65 -35.20 4.23
C VAL A 121 -1.38 -33.98 3.66
N PHE A 122 -2.66 -33.80 4.00
CA PHE A 122 -3.43 -32.61 3.60
C PHE A 122 -3.07 -31.38 4.44
N GLN A 123 -2.40 -31.55 5.58
CA GLN A 123 -2.03 -30.46 6.49
C GLN A 123 -0.53 -30.13 6.47
N ASN A 124 0.31 -31.12 6.16
CA ASN A 124 1.75 -31.02 6.37
C ASN A 124 2.59 -30.83 5.09
N ASN A 125 1.98 -30.87 3.90
CA ASN A 125 2.70 -30.70 2.63
C ASN A 125 2.81 -29.24 2.18
N SER A 126 3.45 -28.96 1.04
CA SER A 126 3.36 -27.63 0.40
C SER A 126 1.93 -27.31 -0.05
N LEU A 127 1.64 -26.02 -0.22
CA LEU A 127 0.29 -25.54 -0.58
C LEU A 127 -0.21 -26.20 -1.87
N GLU A 128 0.64 -26.24 -2.90
CA GLU A 128 0.35 -26.81 -4.22
C GLU A 128 0.04 -28.31 -4.13
N VAL A 129 0.78 -29.03 -3.30
CA VAL A 129 0.54 -30.47 -3.07
C VAL A 129 -0.78 -30.68 -2.33
N ARG A 130 -1.13 -29.83 -1.35
CA ARG A 130 -2.42 -29.92 -0.65
C ARG A 130 -3.60 -29.69 -1.61
N ILE A 131 -3.53 -28.66 -2.46
CA ILE A 131 -4.54 -28.41 -3.50
C ILE A 131 -4.72 -29.65 -4.38
N GLN A 132 -3.61 -30.22 -4.85
CA GLN A 132 -3.66 -31.39 -5.72
C GLN A 132 -4.21 -32.64 -5.00
N LEU A 133 -3.94 -32.80 -3.71
CA LEU A 133 -4.51 -33.87 -2.89
C LEU A 133 -6.04 -33.73 -2.78
N VAL A 134 -6.57 -32.53 -2.54
CA VAL A 134 -8.02 -32.26 -2.50
C VAL A 134 -8.67 -32.56 -3.84
N LYS A 135 -8.10 -32.04 -4.94
CA LYS A 135 -8.60 -32.32 -6.30
C LYS A 135 -8.59 -33.82 -6.62
N THR A 136 -7.56 -34.53 -6.18
CA THR A 136 -7.45 -35.99 -6.40
C THR A 136 -8.46 -36.77 -5.56
N LEU A 137 -8.67 -36.38 -4.30
CA LEU A 137 -9.71 -36.95 -3.46
C LEU A 137 -11.10 -36.79 -4.10
N GLY A 138 -11.45 -35.58 -4.55
CA GLY A 138 -12.72 -35.31 -5.23
C GLY A 138 -12.90 -36.17 -6.49
N ARG A 139 -11.87 -36.26 -7.33
CA ARG A 139 -11.89 -37.12 -8.53
C ARG A 139 -12.08 -38.60 -8.19
N ASN A 140 -11.41 -39.11 -7.16
CA ASN A 140 -11.55 -40.51 -6.76
C ASN A 140 -12.95 -40.80 -6.21
N LEU A 141 -13.51 -39.89 -5.41
CA LEU A 141 -14.86 -40.03 -4.86
C LEU A 141 -15.94 -39.96 -5.96
N LEU A 142 -15.72 -39.18 -7.02
CA LEU A 142 -16.62 -39.13 -8.19
C LEU A 142 -16.70 -40.46 -8.95
N GLN A 143 -15.65 -41.29 -8.90
CA GLN A 143 -15.65 -42.61 -9.53
C GLN A 143 -16.41 -43.65 -8.69
N ASP A 144 -16.74 -43.33 -7.45
CA ASP A 144 -17.47 -44.21 -6.55
C ASP A 144 -18.97 -43.85 -6.55
N PRO A 145 -19.87 -44.76 -6.99
CA PRO A 145 -21.29 -44.47 -7.07
C PRO A 145 -21.94 -44.08 -5.73
N GLN A 146 -21.42 -44.55 -4.60
CA GLN A 146 -21.98 -44.23 -3.28
C GLN A 146 -21.51 -42.86 -2.77
N LEU A 147 -20.36 -42.37 -3.26
CA LEU A 147 -19.73 -41.15 -2.78
C LEU A 147 -19.70 -40.04 -3.84
N ALA A 148 -20.29 -40.25 -5.02
CA ALA A 148 -20.26 -39.29 -6.13
C ALA A 148 -20.75 -37.88 -5.75
N THR A 149 -21.78 -37.77 -4.91
CA THR A 149 -22.26 -36.47 -4.41
C THR A 149 -21.19 -35.77 -3.58
N LEU A 150 -20.55 -36.47 -2.64
CA LEU A 150 -19.43 -35.95 -1.87
C LEU A 150 -18.25 -35.61 -2.79
N GLY A 151 -17.98 -36.44 -3.80
CA GLY A 151 -16.95 -36.19 -4.80
C GLY A 151 -17.15 -34.88 -5.55
N THR A 152 -18.38 -34.55 -5.92
CA THR A 152 -18.72 -33.25 -6.54
C THR A 152 -18.36 -32.09 -5.61
N THR A 153 -18.74 -32.19 -4.33
CA THR A 153 -18.43 -31.17 -3.32
C THR A 153 -16.92 -31.00 -3.14
N VAL A 154 -16.18 -32.08 -2.93
CA VAL A 154 -14.72 -32.04 -2.73
C VAL A 154 -14.00 -31.52 -3.97
N ALA A 155 -14.43 -31.93 -5.17
CA ALA A 155 -13.88 -31.43 -6.43
C ALA A 155 -14.11 -29.91 -6.59
N SER A 156 -15.28 -29.40 -6.20
CA SER A 156 -15.58 -27.96 -6.21
C SER A 156 -14.63 -27.18 -5.30
N TYR A 157 -14.43 -27.63 -4.06
CA TYR A 157 -13.45 -27.01 -3.15
C TYR A 157 -12.01 -27.08 -3.69
N GLY A 158 -11.64 -28.21 -4.32
CA GLY A 158 -10.34 -28.35 -4.96
C GLY A 158 -10.12 -27.36 -6.11
N GLN A 159 -11.18 -27.05 -6.88
CA GLN A 159 -11.12 -26.04 -7.94
C GLN A 159 -11.05 -24.63 -7.37
N GLN A 160 -11.88 -24.30 -6.38
CA GLN A 160 -11.85 -22.98 -5.72
C GLN A 160 -10.48 -22.65 -5.13
N LEU A 161 -9.81 -23.63 -4.49
CA LEU A 161 -8.45 -23.46 -3.99
C LEU A 161 -7.43 -23.18 -5.09
N GLU A 162 -7.54 -23.86 -6.24
CA GLU A 162 -6.65 -23.64 -7.38
C GLU A 162 -6.89 -22.27 -8.01
N ASP A 163 -8.15 -21.87 -8.19
CA ASP A 163 -8.52 -20.58 -8.75
C ASP A 163 -7.99 -19.42 -7.89
N LEU A 164 -8.20 -19.48 -6.56
CA LEU A 164 -7.67 -18.49 -5.62
C LEU A 164 -6.13 -18.44 -5.62
N ARG A 165 -5.47 -19.60 -5.71
CA ARG A 165 -3.99 -19.65 -5.78
C ARG A 165 -3.48 -19.02 -7.08
N ASN A 166 -4.14 -19.28 -8.20
CA ASN A 166 -3.80 -18.67 -9.49
C ASN A 166 -4.00 -17.15 -9.48
N GLU A 167 -5.11 -16.66 -8.91
CA GLU A 167 -5.36 -15.23 -8.72
C GLU A 167 -4.26 -14.59 -7.87
N GLN A 168 -3.92 -15.20 -6.73
CA GLN A 168 -2.86 -14.72 -5.84
C GLN A 168 -1.50 -14.65 -6.56
N GLN A 169 -1.11 -15.69 -7.30
CA GLN A 169 0.15 -15.71 -8.07
C GLN A 169 0.15 -14.68 -9.20
N GLY A 170 -0.99 -14.46 -9.85
CA GLY A 170 -1.15 -13.40 -10.85
C GLY A 170 -0.92 -12.02 -10.23
N LEU A 171 -1.48 -11.76 -9.06
CA LEU A 171 -1.27 -10.51 -8.32
C LEU A 171 0.19 -10.33 -7.87
N GLU A 172 0.87 -11.40 -7.45
CA GLU A 172 2.31 -11.37 -7.09
C GLU A 172 3.17 -10.91 -8.29
N TYR A 173 2.88 -11.42 -9.48
CA TYR A 173 3.56 -11.00 -10.71
C TYR A 173 3.29 -9.52 -11.04
N HIS A 174 2.03 -9.08 -10.95
CA HIS A 174 1.66 -7.68 -11.17
C HIS A 174 2.31 -6.74 -10.16
N TYR A 175 2.37 -7.15 -8.88
CA TYR A 175 3.02 -6.41 -7.81
C TYR A 175 4.52 -6.21 -8.08
N SER A 176 5.23 -7.26 -8.48
CA SER A 176 6.66 -7.20 -8.82
C SER A 176 6.95 -6.23 -9.97
N ASN A 177 6.16 -6.30 -11.05
CA ASN A 177 6.28 -5.38 -12.17
C ASN A 177 5.97 -3.93 -11.76
N ASN A 178 4.94 -3.74 -10.94
CA ASN A 178 4.54 -2.43 -10.46
C ASN A 178 5.64 -1.78 -9.60
N SER A 179 6.32 -2.56 -8.76
CA SER A 179 7.45 -2.12 -7.94
C SER A 179 8.61 -1.60 -8.80
N THR A 180 8.94 -2.31 -9.89
CA THR A 180 9.99 -1.87 -10.84
C THR A 180 9.63 -0.53 -11.51
N LEU A 181 8.39 -0.41 -11.99
CA LEU A 181 7.90 0.83 -12.60
C LEU A 181 7.83 1.98 -11.57
N LEU A 182 7.47 1.68 -10.33
CA LEU A 182 7.43 2.66 -9.26
C LEU A 182 8.82 3.19 -8.92
N GLU A 183 9.84 2.33 -8.89
CA GLU A 183 11.23 2.78 -8.72
C GLU A 183 11.65 3.70 -9.88
N GLN A 184 11.35 3.34 -11.13
CA GLN A 184 11.63 4.22 -12.27
C GLN A 184 10.97 5.59 -12.11
N GLN A 185 9.70 5.65 -11.71
CA GLN A 185 9.02 6.93 -11.46
C GLN A 185 9.60 7.68 -10.25
N ARG A 186 10.10 6.98 -9.23
CA ARG A 186 10.81 7.59 -8.10
C ARG A 186 12.10 8.26 -8.59
N GLU A 187 12.85 7.60 -9.48
CA GLU A 187 14.06 8.18 -10.07
C GLU A 187 13.72 9.45 -10.88
N GLU A 188 12.70 9.41 -11.74
CA GLU A 188 12.24 10.58 -12.51
C GLU A 188 11.76 11.72 -11.61
N LEU A 189 10.97 11.41 -10.57
CA LEU A 189 10.54 12.41 -9.59
C LEU A 189 11.73 13.05 -8.86
N SER A 190 12.76 12.27 -8.54
CA SER A 190 13.98 12.80 -7.94
C SER A 190 14.70 13.79 -8.86
N LEU A 191 14.68 13.56 -10.18
CA LEU A 191 15.24 14.49 -11.17
C LEU A 191 14.41 15.78 -11.24
N GLY A 192 13.08 15.65 -11.21
CA GLY A 192 12.16 16.79 -11.13
C GLY A 192 12.42 17.65 -9.90
N LEU A 193 12.53 17.04 -8.71
CA LEU A 193 12.85 17.73 -7.46
C LEU A 193 14.18 18.47 -7.52
N PHE A 194 15.22 17.83 -8.08
CA PHE A 194 16.55 18.43 -8.21
C PHE A 194 16.55 19.62 -9.18
N ALA A 195 15.81 19.52 -10.29
CA ALA A 195 15.64 20.63 -11.22
C ALA A 195 14.87 21.80 -10.59
N CYS A 196 13.83 21.53 -9.80
CA CYS A 196 13.12 22.55 -9.03
C CYS A 196 14.04 23.23 -8.02
N PHE A 197 14.86 22.46 -7.31
CA PHE A 197 15.84 22.98 -6.36
C PHE A 197 16.77 24.00 -7.03
N ALA A 198 17.37 23.66 -8.17
CA ALA A 198 18.23 24.57 -8.93
C ALA A 198 17.50 25.84 -9.41
N ARG A 199 16.22 25.72 -9.82
CA ARG A 199 15.40 26.88 -10.22
C ARG A 199 15.06 27.78 -9.04
N LEU A 200 14.79 27.21 -7.87
CA LEU A 200 14.54 27.96 -6.63
C LEU A 200 15.80 28.68 -6.15
N GLU A 201 16.98 28.04 -6.21
CA GLU A 201 18.25 28.70 -5.91
C GLU A 201 18.51 29.90 -6.83
N PHE A 202 18.19 29.75 -8.13
CA PHE A 202 18.29 30.86 -9.08
C PHE A 202 17.32 32.00 -8.75
N HIS A 203 16.05 31.69 -8.46
CA HIS A 203 15.05 32.70 -8.13
C HIS A 203 15.38 33.43 -6.81
N TYR A 204 15.79 32.70 -5.77
CA TYR A 204 16.18 33.25 -4.47
C TYR A 204 17.69 33.52 -4.33
N TYR A 205 18.41 33.81 -5.41
CA TYR A 205 19.88 33.94 -5.38
C TYR A 205 20.43 34.97 -4.39
N ARG A 206 19.62 35.96 -3.97
CA ARG A 206 20.00 36.98 -2.98
C ARG A 206 19.79 36.53 -1.54
N ASP A 207 18.92 35.54 -1.31
CA ASP A 207 18.61 34.97 0.00
C ASP A 207 18.26 33.49 -0.15
N ILE A 208 19.30 32.69 -0.36
CA ILE A 208 19.18 31.26 -0.69
C ILE A 208 18.51 30.44 0.43
N ASN A 209 18.44 30.97 1.65
CA ASN A 209 17.79 30.28 2.76
C ASN A 209 16.28 30.09 2.52
N GLN A 210 15.66 30.96 1.71
CA GLN A 210 14.24 30.82 1.34
C GLN A 210 13.95 29.55 0.54
N VAL A 211 14.97 28.94 -0.09
CA VAL A 211 14.81 27.64 -0.77
C VAL A 211 14.45 26.54 0.23
N ALA A 212 14.94 26.61 1.47
CA ALA A 212 14.64 25.61 2.50
C ALA A 212 13.16 25.58 2.86
N ASP A 213 12.44 26.68 2.73
CA ASP A 213 11.00 26.76 3.00
C ASP A 213 10.17 25.87 2.07
N PHE A 214 10.75 25.43 0.94
CA PHE A 214 10.12 24.54 -0.04
C PHE A 214 10.37 23.06 0.23
N TYR A 215 11.18 22.68 1.23
CA TYR A 215 11.54 21.29 1.49
C TYR A 215 11.56 20.96 2.98
N GLU A 216 10.83 19.93 3.39
CA GLU A 216 11.03 19.35 4.72
C GLU A 216 12.37 18.62 4.84
N LEU A 217 13.38 19.32 5.38
CA LEU A 217 14.76 18.83 5.53
C LEU A 217 14.88 17.56 6.39
N LYS A 218 13.88 17.25 7.22
CA LYS A 218 13.83 15.99 7.99
C LYS A 218 13.87 14.76 7.08
N TYR A 219 13.28 14.83 5.88
CA TYR A 219 13.33 13.73 4.91
C TYR A 219 14.68 13.67 4.15
N LEU A 220 15.52 14.69 4.23
CA LEU A 220 16.83 14.69 3.58
C LEU A 220 17.95 14.18 4.50
N ARG A 221 17.68 14.09 5.82
CA ARG A 221 18.64 13.52 6.78
C ARG A 221 18.73 12.01 6.60
N ARG A 222 19.96 11.51 6.51
CA ARG A 222 20.27 10.08 6.54
C ARG A 222 20.28 9.66 8.01
N ASN A 223 19.44 8.70 8.40
CA ASN A 223 19.56 8.08 9.72
C ASN A 223 20.90 7.31 9.75
N ASN A 224 21.84 7.76 10.58
CA ASN A 224 23.16 7.11 10.75
C ASN A 224 23.11 5.86 11.66
N ASN A 225 21.91 5.36 11.98
CA ASN A 225 21.74 4.13 12.75
C ASN A 225 21.20 3.03 11.82
N GLY A 226 22.04 2.03 11.54
CA GLY A 226 21.61 0.78 10.92
C GLY A 226 22.54 0.32 9.81
N SER A 227 23.17 -0.83 10.05
CA SER A 227 23.98 -1.60 9.11
C SER A 227 23.36 -1.69 7.72
N SER A 228 24.22 -1.76 6.71
CA SER A 228 23.93 -2.22 5.36
C SER A 228 23.53 -3.70 5.36
N GLU A 229 22.39 -3.99 5.96
CA GLU A 229 21.54 -5.07 5.52
C GLU A 229 20.48 -4.39 4.66
N GLU A 230 20.28 -4.88 3.44
CA GLU A 230 19.05 -4.64 2.70
C GLU A 230 17.91 -5.16 3.58
N SER A 231 17.45 -4.32 4.52
CA SER A 231 16.25 -4.59 5.26
C SER A 231 15.12 -4.44 4.26
N THR A 232 14.74 -5.56 3.64
CA THR A 232 13.35 -5.87 3.28
C THR A 232 12.48 -5.87 4.54
N GLU A 233 12.61 -4.86 5.39
CA GLU A 233 11.52 -4.47 6.28
C GLU A 233 10.45 -3.97 5.33
N GLU A 234 9.36 -4.73 5.24
CA GLU A 234 8.15 -4.36 4.51
C GLU A 234 7.71 -2.98 5.00
N GLU A 235 8.18 -1.91 4.36
CA GLU A 235 7.68 -0.56 4.65
C GLU A 235 6.17 -0.61 4.49
N ASP A 236 5.44 -0.27 5.55
CA ASP A 236 4.00 -0.24 5.53
C ASP A 236 3.56 0.99 4.72
N TYR A 237 3.47 0.81 3.40
CA TYR A 237 3.20 1.86 2.41
C TYR A 237 1.83 2.53 2.59
N GLY A 238 0.96 1.96 3.45
CA GLY A 238 -0.32 2.55 3.84
C GLY A 238 -0.22 3.53 5.00
N LEU A 239 0.89 3.57 5.74
CA LEU A 239 1.09 4.45 6.89
C LEU A 239 1.79 5.74 6.46
N PHE A 240 1.30 6.93 6.81
CA PHE A 240 1.85 8.24 6.42
C PHE A 240 1.93 9.15 7.63
N GLU A 241 3.13 9.61 7.99
CA GLU A 241 3.26 10.70 8.96
C GLU A 241 3.22 12.05 8.24
N ILE A 242 2.39 12.98 8.72
CA ILE A 242 2.20 14.30 8.11
C ILE A 242 2.41 15.36 9.18
N ASP A 243 3.22 16.35 8.85
CA ASP A 243 3.36 17.57 9.63
C ASP A 243 2.40 18.63 9.07
N LEU A 244 1.68 19.29 9.95
CA LEU A 244 0.74 20.35 9.65
C LEU A 244 1.29 21.66 10.19
N ALA A 245 1.64 22.59 9.30
CA ALA A 245 2.13 23.91 9.69
C ALA A 245 1.09 24.66 10.54
N ALA A 246 1.55 25.58 11.38
CA ALA A 246 0.67 26.46 12.16
C ALA A 246 -0.24 27.28 11.24
N GLU A 247 -1.49 27.50 11.66
CA GLU A 247 -2.50 28.31 10.96
C GLU A 247 -2.64 27.95 9.47
N SER A 248 -2.56 26.65 9.16
CA SER A 248 -2.53 26.16 7.78
C SER A 248 -3.70 25.24 7.46
N ARG A 249 -4.06 25.23 6.18
CA ARG A 249 -4.87 24.19 5.56
C ARG A 249 -3.95 23.37 4.67
N SER A 250 -3.94 22.06 4.87
CA SER A 250 -3.22 21.13 4.00
C SER A 250 -4.18 20.17 3.33
N LEU A 251 -3.90 19.89 2.06
CA LEU A 251 -4.53 18.81 1.30
C LEU A 251 -3.58 17.62 1.33
N GLN A 252 -4.07 16.49 1.81
CA GLN A 252 -3.30 15.26 1.99
C GLN A 252 -3.92 14.14 1.17
N LEU A 253 -3.08 13.16 0.80
CA LEU A 253 -3.49 11.97 0.07
C LEU A 253 -4.24 12.29 -1.24
N GLU A 254 -3.97 13.45 -1.86
CA GLU A 254 -4.53 13.79 -3.16
C GLU A 254 -4.14 12.70 -4.16
N GLY A 255 -5.14 12.11 -4.82
CA GLY A 255 -4.98 10.98 -5.75
C GLY A 255 -4.99 9.60 -5.07
N LEU A 256 -4.48 9.49 -3.85
CA LEU A 256 -4.38 8.21 -3.13
C LEU A 256 -5.71 7.64 -2.61
N LEU A 257 -6.76 8.47 -2.58
CA LEU A 257 -8.03 8.12 -1.95
C LEU A 257 -9.09 7.68 -2.96
N ARG A 258 -9.74 6.55 -2.68
CA ARG A 258 -10.97 6.14 -3.36
C ARG A 258 -12.15 6.19 -2.42
N GLY A 259 -13.25 6.75 -2.93
CA GLY A 259 -14.50 6.74 -2.19
C GLY A 259 -14.93 5.31 -1.86
N GLY A 260 -15.23 5.05 -0.60
CA GLY A 260 -15.54 3.73 -0.05
C GLY A 260 -14.44 3.11 0.82
N GLU A 261 -13.20 3.61 0.74
CA GLU A 261 -12.07 3.14 1.56
C GLU A 261 -12.16 3.65 3.00
N ASN A 262 -11.52 2.92 3.92
CA ASN A 262 -11.37 3.35 5.30
C ASN A 262 -9.96 3.90 5.52
N ILE A 263 -9.89 5.06 6.14
CA ILE A 263 -8.62 5.67 6.55
C ILE A 263 -8.60 5.72 8.07
N ARG A 264 -7.54 5.22 8.70
CA ARG A 264 -7.27 5.53 10.10
C ARG A 264 -6.49 6.83 10.17
N ILE A 265 -6.90 7.74 11.03
CA ILE A 265 -6.24 9.01 11.29
C ILE A 265 -5.88 9.01 12.77
N THR A 266 -4.59 9.10 13.08
CA THR A 266 -4.07 9.15 14.45
C THR A 266 -3.39 10.50 14.69
N HIS A 267 -3.80 11.20 15.73
CA HIS A 267 -3.12 12.41 16.18
C HIS A 267 -1.88 12.05 16.99
N LEU A 268 -0.72 12.56 16.58
CA LEU A 268 0.56 12.26 17.23
C LEU A 268 1.01 13.42 18.13
N GLU A 269 0.97 14.66 17.64
CA GLU A 269 1.52 15.83 18.35
C GLU A 269 0.74 17.12 18.00
N GLY A 270 0.69 18.08 18.93
CA GLY A 270 0.06 19.40 18.73
C GLY A 270 -1.34 19.56 19.33
N GLU A 271 -1.99 20.68 19.01
CA GLU A 271 -3.37 21.01 19.41
C GLU A 271 -4.41 20.26 18.55
N PRO A 272 -5.71 20.29 18.91
CA PRO A 272 -6.76 19.69 18.09
C PRO A 272 -6.75 20.23 16.65
N ILE A 273 -6.92 19.32 15.71
CA ILE A 273 -6.99 19.65 14.27
C ILE A 273 -8.37 19.34 13.73
N LYS A 274 -8.75 20.02 12.65
CA LYS A 274 -9.99 19.73 11.93
C LYS A 274 -9.68 18.95 10.67
N TYR A 275 -10.54 18.01 10.31
CA TYR A 275 -10.38 17.24 9.10
C TYR A 275 -11.72 16.96 8.41
N TYR A 276 -11.66 16.82 7.09
CA TYR A 276 -12.82 16.46 6.27
C TYR A 276 -12.37 15.89 4.92
N SER A 277 -13.23 15.10 4.28
CA SER A 277 -12.99 14.63 2.91
C SER A 277 -13.87 15.34 1.90
N ALA A 278 -13.40 15.44 0.66
CA ALA A 278 -14.16 16.04 -0.45
C ALA A 278 -13.89 15.35 -1.79
N ALA A 279 -14.78 15.56 -2.76
CA ALA A 279 -14.60 15.09 -4.14
C ALA A 279 -13.71 16.04 -4.95
N ASN A 280 -13.85 17.36 -4.74
CA ASN A 280 -13.05 18.38 -5.43
C ASN A 280 -12.54 19.43 -4.44
N ALA A 281 -11.44 20.10 -4.80
CA ALA A 281 -10.77 21.04 -3.90
C ALA A 281 -11.60 22.29 -3.58
N THR A 282 -12.61 22.59 -4.41
CA THR A 282 -13.53 23.71 -4.24
C THR A 282 -14.81 23.35 -3.48
N ASP A 283 -15.01 22.08 -3.15
CA ASP A 283 -16.25 21.64 -2.52
C ASP A 283 -16.29 22.06 -1.05
N SER A 284 -17.45 22.57 -0.63
CA SER A 284 -17.69 22.85 0.79
C SER A 284 -17.91 21.54 1.55
N PRO A 285 -17.23 21.31 2.68
CA PRO A 285 -17.42 20.09 3.46
C PRO A 285 -18.83 19.99 4.00
N ALA A 286 -19.48 18.85 3.78
CA ALA A 286 -20.77 18.54 4.40
C ALA A 286 -20.65 18.37 5.92
N GLN A 287 -19.51 17.85 6.38
CA GLN A 287 -19.19 17.68 7.78
C GLN A 287 -17.69 17.92 8.01
N ILE A 288 -17.37 18.69 9.04
CA ILE A 288 -16.00 18.89 9.52
C ILE A 288 -15.89 18.15 10.84
N TYR A 289 -14.90 17.28 10.93
CA TYR A 289 -14.57 16.54 12.15
C TYR A 289 -13.42 17.23 12.87
N GLU A 290 -13.32 16.97 14.16
CA GLU A 290 -12.24 17.46 15.00
C GLU A 290 -11.53 16.25 15.61
N LEU A 291 -10.21 16.20 15.46
CA LEU A 291 -9.35 15.15 15.98
C LEU A 291 -8.61 15.69 17.20
N GLN A 292 -8.90 15.10 18.37
CA GLN A 292 -8.28 15.49 19.62
C GLN A 292 -6.85 14.92 19.77
N PRO A 293 -5.99 15.53 20.58
CA PRO A 293 -4.64 15.02 20.84
C PRO A 293 -4.64 13.56 21.33
N ASN A 294 -3.74 12.74 20.76
CA ASN A 294 -3.62 11.29 21.01
C ASN A 294 -4.86 10.46 20.61
N GLN A 295 -5.80 11.02 19.86
CA GLN A 295 -6.96 10.30 19.38
C GLN A 295 -6.64 9.58 18.06
N SER A 296 -7.15 8.36 17.92
CA SER A 296 -7.18 7.64 16.64
C SER A 296 -8.63 7.41 16.23
N VAL A 297 -8.94 7.68 14.96
CA VAL A 297 -10.29 7.57 14.38
C VAL A 297 -10.23 6.87 13.04
N SER A 298 -11.27 6.10 12.73
CA SER A 298 -11.47 5.54 11.39
C SER A 298 -12.49 6.39 10.64
N LEU A 299 -12.09 6.92 9.49
CA LEU A 299 -12.94 7.65 8.55
C LEU A 299 -13.24 6.76 7.35
N GLN A 300 -14.52 6.42 7.16
CA GLN A 300 -14.98 5.84 5.90
C GLN A 300 -15.18 6.96 4.89
N LEU A 301 -14.49 6.90 3.74
CA LEU A 301 -14.63 7.89 2.69
C LEU A 301 -15.97 7.75 1.98
N PRO A 302 -16.76 8.83 1.83
CA PRO A 302 -17.93 8.82 0.98
C PRO A 302 -17.58 8.49 -0.47
N ALA A 303 -18.51 7.87 -1.20
CA ALA A 303 -18.32 7.55 -2.62
C ALA A 303 -17.97 8.82 -3.43
N GLY A 304 -16.92 8.74 -4.25
CA GLY A 304 -16.43 9.86 -5.06
C GLY A 304 -15.53 10.86 -4.33
N HIS A 305 -15.36 10.75 -3.00
CA HIS A 305 -14.38 11.56 -2.28
C HIS A 305 -12.97 11.03 -2.55
N ARG A 306 -12.04 11.94 -2.86
CA ARG A 306 -10.66 11.63 -3.27
C ARG A 306 -9.61 12.56 -2.66
N LEU A 307 -10.06 13.45 -1.77
CA LEU A 307 -9.25 14.48 -1.11
C LEU A 307 -9.50 14.41 0.39
N LEU A 308 -8.44 14.53 1.19
CA LEU A 308 -8.53 14.67 2.63
C LEU A 308 -7.86 15.98 3.06
N PHE A 309 -8.64 16.84 3.69
CA PHE A 309 -8.20 18.14 4.16
C PHE A 309 -7.93 18.09 5.65
N PHE A 310 -6.86 18.76 6.06
CA PHE A 310 -6.55 19.05 7.46
C PHE A 310 -6.37 20.54 7.66
N ASP A 311 -7.15 21.10 8.58
CA ASP A 311 -7.04 22.46 9.05
C ASP A 311 -6.38 22.44 10.44
N ASN A 312 -5.19 23.03 10.55
CA ASN A 312 -4.53 23.32 11.80
C ASN A 312 -4.75 24.80 12.16
N PRO A 313 -5.77 25.13 12.98
CA PRO A 313 -6.05 26.52 13.34
C PRO A 313 -5.11 27.05 14.43
N ALA A 314 -4.27 26.21 15.03
CA ALA A 314 -3.39 26.60 16.12
C ALA A 314 -2.15 27.29 15.59
N SER A 315 -1.60 28.20 16.40
CA SER A 315 -0.34 28.90 16.12
C SER A 315 0.91 28.02 16.33
N GLN A 316 0.74 26.71 16.47
CA GLN A 316 1.82 25.71 16.61
C GLN A 316 1.64 24.60 15.58
N MET A 317 2.73 23.93 15.19
CA MET A 317 2.65 22.77 14.29
C MET A 317 1.97 21.58 14.97
N ALA A 318 1.27 20.77 14.18
CA ALA A 318 0.68 19.52 14.60
C ALA A 318 1.22 18.36 13.76
N LYS A 319 1.18 17.14 14.27
CA LYS A 319 1.62 15.93 13.59
C LYS A 319 0.54 14.87 13.65
N ILE A 320 0.30 14.23 12.51
CA ILE A 320 -0.65 13.12 12.39
C ILE A 320 -0.05 11.95 11.66
N GLU A 321 -0.69 10.80 11.83
CA GLU A 321 -0.44 9.59 11.08
C GLU A 321 -1.73 9.17 10.36
N LEU A 322 -1.60 8.75 9.10
CA LEU A 322 -2.68 8.20 8.30
C LEU A 322 -2.37 6.76 7.94
N GLU A 323 -3.33 5.86 8.10
CA GLU A 323 -3.25 4.47 7.66
C GLU A 323 -4.35 4.22 6.62
N LEU A 324 -3.99 3.84 5.40
CA LEU A 324 -4.94 3.34 4.41
C LEU A 324 -5.23 1.87 4.72
N MET A 325 -6.50 1.56 5.05
CA MET A 325 -6.94 0.22 5.47
C MET A 325 -7.66 -0.56 4.37
#